data_AF-A0A1G2MTH3-F1
#
_entry.id   AF-A0A1G2MTH3-F1
#
_cell.length_a   1.000
_cell.length_b   1.000
_cell.length_c   1.000
_cell.angle_alpha   90.00
_cell.angle_beta   90.00
_cell.angle_gamma   90.00
#
_symmetry.space_group_name_H-M   'P 1'
#
loop_
_entity.id
_entity.type
_entity.pdbx_description
1 polymer ?
#
loop_
_entity_poly.entity_id
_entity_poly.type
_entity_poly.pdbx_seq_one_letter_code
_entity_poly.pdbx_strand_id
1 'polypeptide(L)' 'MTTKLIEEQLHTLNQEVALLRSAVLSVVGSADTEGEYRPEFVSSVLARVHARVASHKFTNSKSFLALLRKKT' A
#
# COMPACT_ATOMS: atom_id res chain seq x y z
N MET A 1 13.09 -15.42 28.65
CA MET A 1 13.83 -15.65 27.39
C MET A 1 13.03 -16.53 26.44
N THR A 2 12.44 -17.63 26.89
CA THR A 2 11.63 -18.56 26.05
C THR A 2 10.29 -17.99 25.57
N THR A 3 9.60 -17.21 26.39
CA THR A 3 8.28 -16.65 26.06
C THR A 3 8.33 -15.66 24.90
N LYS A 4 9.34 -14.79 24.85
CA LYS A 4 9.53 -13.83 23.75
C LYS A 4 9.73 -14.51 22.39
N LEU A 5 10.51 -15.60 22.37
CA LEU A 5 10.76 -16.34 21.15
C LEU A 5 9.48 -17.05 20.65
N ILE A 6 8.64 -17.53 21.57
CA ILE A 6 7.33 -18.11 21.24
C ILE A 6 6.37 -17.04 20.72
N GLU A 7 6.38 -15.84 21.30
CA GLU A 7 5.57 -14.69 20.83
C GLU A 7 5.98 -14.24 19.43
N GLU A 8 7.28 -14.16 19.14
CA GLU A 8 7.80 -13.84 17.80
C GLU A 8 7.39 -14.91 16.78
N GLN A 9 7.52 -16.20 17.12
CA GLN A 9 7.08 -17.29 16.25
C GLN A 9 5.58 -17.26 15.99
N LEU A 10 4.77 -16.99 17.01
CA LEU A 10 3.33 -16.79 16.85
C LEU A 10 3.00 -15.60 15.96
N HIS A 11 3.74 -14.50 16.08
CA HIS A 11 3.55 -13.32 15.26
C HIS A 11 3.85 -13.61 13.78
N THR A 12 4.99 -14.25 13.49
CA THR A 12 5.35 -14.66 12.13
C THR A 12 4.33 -15.63 11.54
N LEU A 13 3.90 -16.63 12.32
CA LEU A 13 2.90 -17.59 11.88
C LEU A 13 1.56 -16.93 11.53
N ASN A 14 1.12 -15.96 12.34
CA ASN A 14 -0.10 -15.20 12.06
C ASN A 14 0.02 -14.37 10.77
N GLN A 15 1.17 -13.78 10.49
CA GLN A 15 1.41 -13.05 9.24
C GLN A 15 1.37 -13.98 8.02
N GLU A 16 2.03 -15.15 8.10
CA GLU A 16 2.05 -16.14 7.02
C GLU A 16 0.64 -16.66 6.71
N VAL A 17 -0.14 -16.97 7.75
CA VAL A 17 -1.54 -17.41 7.59
C VAL A 17 -2.40 -16.31 6.98
N ALA A 18 -2.20 -15.04 7.34
CA ALA A 18 -2.94 -13.92 6.77
C ALA A 18 -2.63 -13.74 5.27
N LEU A 19 -1.36 -13.84 4.88
CA LEU A 19 -0.95 -13.78 3.47
C LEU A 19 -1.52 -14.94 2.65
N LEU A 20 -1.49 -16.16 3.20
CA LEU A 20 -2.05 -17.32 2.54
C LEU A 20 -3.57 -17.20 2.37
N ARG A 21 -4.27 -16.69 3.39
CA ARG A 21 -5.72 -16.42 3.32
C ARG A 21 -6.01 -15.41 2.22
N SER A 22 -5.27 -14.29 2.17
CA SER A 22 -5.44 -13.28 1.12
C SER A 22 -5.21 -13.86 -0.28
N ALA A 23 -4.17 -14.69 -0.47
CA ALA A 23 -3.91 -15.38 -1.73
C ALA A 23 -5.08 -16.31 -2.12
N VAL A 24 -5.59 -17.12 -1.19
CA VAL A 24 -6.74 -18.00 -1.45
C VAL A 24 -7.99 -17.19 -1.79
N LEU A 25 -8.28 -16.11 -1.06
CA LEU A 25 -9.42 -15.24 -1.35
C LEU A 25 -9.30 -14.59 -2.74
N SER A 26 -8.10 -14.19 -3.14
CA SER A 26 -7.85 -13.67 -4.49
C SER A 26 -8.09 -14.69 -5.61
N VAL A 27 -7.92 -15.98 -5.32
CA VAL A 27 -8.14 -17.08 -6.29
C VAL A 27 -9.60 -17.53 -6.30
N VAL A 28 -10.22 -17.63 -5.14
CA VAL A 28 -11.59 -18.16 -4.98
C VAL A 28 -12.66 -17.06 -5.21
N GLY A 29 -12.27 -15.78 -5.16
CA GLY A 29 -13.20 -14.66 -5.35
C GLY A 29 -14.16 -14.44 -4.17
N SER A 30 -13.89 -15.08 -3.03
CA SER A 30 -14.67 -14.92 -1.80
C SER A 30 -14.25 -13.64 -1.07
N ALA A 31 -15.22 -12.92 -0.51
CA ALA A 31 -14.99 -11.73 0.29
C ALA A 31 -14.14 -12.04 1.52
N ASP A 32 -13.11 -11.22 1.77
CA ASP A 32 -12.43 -11.19 3.06
C ASP A 32 -13.38 -10.62 4.13
N THR A 33 -13.08 -10.80 5.42
CA THR A 33 -13.77 -10.09 6.50
C THR A 33 -13.70 -8.56 6.37
N GLU A 34 -12.69 -8.06 5.64
CA GLU A 34 -12.55 -6.64 5.28
C GLU A 34 -13.33 -6.23 4.02
N GLY A 35 -13.97 -7.18 3.33
CA GLY A 35 -14.77 -6.95 2.13
C GLY A 35 -14.22 -7.62 0.86
N GLU A 36 -14.85 -7.33 -0.28
CA GLU A 36 -14.42 -7.86 -1.59
C GLU A 36 -13.23 -7.07 -2.13
N TYR A 37 -12.17 -7.78 -2.52
CA TYR A 37 -11.04 -7.18 -3.21
C TYR A 37 -11.47 -6.68 -4.60
N ARG A 38 -11.36 -5.35 -4.83
CA ARG A 38 -11.70 -4.71 -6.12
C ARG A 38 -10.42 -4.41 -6.92
N PRO A 39 -9.94 -5.32 -7.79
CA PRO A 39 -8.70 -5.12 -8.54
C PRO A 39 -8.72 -3.87 -9.44
N GLU A 40 -9.90 -3.53 -9.99
CA GLU A 40 -10.10 -2.33 -10.82
C GLU A 40 -9.86 -1.03 -10.04
N PHE A 41 -10.19 -1.02 -8.74
CA PHE A 41 -9.94 0.14 -7.89
C PHE A 41 -8.43 0.35 -7.73
N VAL A 42 -7.69 -0.71 -7.40
CA VAL A 42 -6.23 -0.66 -7.21
C VAL A 42 -5.54 -0.23 -8.50
N SER A 43 -5.91 -0.81 -9.64
CA SER A 43 -5.32 -0.44 -10.93
C SER A 43 -5.60 1.02 -11.30
N SER A 44 -6.81 1.53 -11.04
CA SER A 44 -7.17 2.92 -11.30
C SER A 44 -6.40 3.91 -10.41
N VAL A 45 -6.14 3.55 -9.15
CA VAL A 45 -5.38 4.37 -8.19
C VAL A 45 -3.92 4.41 -8.61
N LEU A 46 -3.32 3.25 -8.90
CA LEU A 46 -1.92 3.17 -9.34
C LEU A 46 -1.71 3.93 -10.65
N ALA A 47 -2.61 3.79 -11.62
CA ALA A 47 -2.55 4.54 -12.88
C ALA A 47 -2.56 6.05 -12.65
N ARG A 48 -3.40 6.56 -11.72
CA ARG A 48 -3.45 7.97 -11.36
C ARG A 48 -2.17 8.44 -10.66
N VAL A 49 -1.59 7.64 -9.78
CA VAL A 49 -0.32 7.95 -9.10
C VAL A 49 0.81 8.05 -10.12
N HIS A 50 0.93 7.07 -11.01
CA HIS A 50 1.94 7.07 -12.08
C HIS A 50 1.74 8.21 -13.09
N ALA A 51 0.50 8.51 -13.48
CA ALA A 51 0.20 9.64 -14.37
C ALA A 51 0.43 11.01 -13.72
N ARG A 52 0.30 11.11 -12.39
CA ARG A 52 0.55 12.33 -11.60
C ARG A 52 1.99 12.46 -11.11
N VAL A 53 2.92 11.62 -11.56
CA VAL A 53 4.36 11.90 -11.37
C VAL A 53 4.69 13.11 -12.23
N ALA A 54 4.33 14.27 -11.69
CA ALA A 54 4.77 15.56 -12.16
C ALA A 54 6.29 15.48 -12.24
N SER A 55 6.79 15.69 -13.43
CA SER A 55 8.18 15.69 -13.87
C SER A 55 9.08 16.70 -13.14
N HIS A 56 8.64 17.25 -12.02
CA HIS A 56 9.29 18.32 -11.29
C HIS A 56 9.88 17.80 -9.98
N LYS A 57 11.18 17.49 -10.02
CA LYS A 57 11.98 17.32 -8.81
C LYS A 57 12.37 18.70 -8.30
N PHE A 58 11.82 19.10 -7.15
CA PHE A 58 12.26 20.33 -6.48
C PHE A 58 13.67 20.12 -5.93
N THR A 59 14.63 20.89 -6.42
CA THR A 59 16.03 20.80 -6.00
C THR A 59 16.32 21.60 -4.73
N ASN A 60 15.45 22.56 -4.38
CA ASN A 60 15.58 23.38 -3.17
C ASN A 60 14.24 24.02 -2.76
N SER A 61 14.16 24.47 -1.50
CA SER A 61 12.96 25.10 -0.93
C SER A 61 12.49 26.34 -1.70
N LYS A 62 13.40 27.12 -2.27
CA LYS A 62 13.07 28.31 -3.08
C LYS A 62 12.32 27.93 -4.37
N SER A 63 12.74 26.86 -5.04
CA SER A 63 12.10 26.35 -6.28
C SER A 63 10.66 25.89 -6.04
N PHE A 64 10.39 25.31 -4.88
CA PHE A 64 9.05 24.91 -4.47
C PHE A 64 8.14 26.13 -4.22
N LEU A 65 8.62 27.11 -3.45
CA LEU A 65 7.85 28.30 -3.10
C LEU A 65 7.53 29.18 -4.32
N ALA A 66 8.43 29.25 -5.31
CA ALA A 66 8.20 29.97 -6.55
C ALA A 66 7.03 29.39 -7.37
N LEU A 67 6.89 28.06 -7.39
CA LEU A 67 5.80 27.39 -8.10
C LEU A 67 4.44 27.62 -7.42
N LEU A 68 4.41 27.63 -6.09
CA LEU A 68 3.20 27.94 -5.33
C LEU A 68 2.71 29.37 -5.58
N ARG A 69 3.63 30.36 -5.61
CA ARG A 69 3.29 31.77 -5.88
C ARG A 69 2.81 32.02 -7.31
N LYS A 70 3.17 31.18 -8.28
CA LYS A 70 2.77 31.31 -9.69
C LYS A 70 1.37 30.74 -9.98
N LYS A 71 0.82 29.93 -9.06
CA LYS A 71 -0.46 29.21 -9.25
C LYS A 71 -1.66 29.90 -8.58
N THR A 72 -1.42 30.90 -7.72
CA THR A 72 -2.37 31.91 -7.25
C THR A 72 -2.41 33.08 -8.20
#